data_AF-A0A962AXC5-F1
#
_entry.id   AF-A0A962AXC5-F1
#
_cell.length_a   1.000
_cell.length_b   1.000
_cell.length_c   1.000
_cell.angle_alpha   90.00
_cell.angle_beta   90.00
_cell.angle_gamma   90.00
#
_symmetry.space_group_name_H-M   'P 1'
#
loop_
_entity.id
_entity.type
_entity.pdbx_description
1 polymer ?
#
loop_
_entity_poly.entity_id
_entity_poly.type
_entity_poly.pdbx_seq_one_letter_code
_entity_poly.pdbx_strand_id
1 'polypeptide(L)' 'MTYELPFDDGYEPYHASSPTDRVILELQMYGHRPHQDEPDPRPLPDDEVIRAGLAGIVETFAGMLGDTRLE' A
#
# COMPACT_ATOMS: atom_id res chain seq x y z
N MET A 1 -27.73 12.26 -9.82
CA MET A 1 -28.45 10.98 -9.97
C MET A 1 -27.45 10.00 -10.56
N THR A 2 -26.85 9.16 -9.72
CA THR A 2 -25.93 8.09 -10.14
C THR A 2 -26.76 6.86 -10.47
N TYR A 3 -26.66 6.37 -11.71
CA TYR A 3 -27.29 5.12 -12.11
C TYR A 3 -26.33 3.98 -11.74
N GLU A 4 -26.58 3.34 -10.60
CA GLU A 4 -25.99 2.03 -10.30
C GLU A 4 -26.74 1.00 -11.15
N LEU A 5 -26.13 0.59 -12.27
CA LEU A 5 -26.62 -0.57 -13.00
C LEU A 5 -26.33 -1.80 -12.12
N PRO A 6 -27.31 -2.68 -11.88
CA PRO A 6 -27.04 -3.94 -11.20
C PRO A 6 -26.03 -4.73 -12.03
N PHE A 7 -24.95 -5.19 -11.40
CA PHE A 7 -24.06 -6.17 -11.99
C PHE A 7 -24.88 -7.45 -12.20
N ASP A 8 -25.28 -7.72 -13.44
CA ASP A 8 -25.98 -8.96 -13.83
C ASP A 8 -24.95 -10.07 -14.02
N ASP A 9 -24.50 -10.63 -12.90
CA ASP A 9 -23.55 -11.74 -12.82
C ASP A 9 -24.24 -13.12 -12.91
N GLY A 10 -25.57 -13.15 -13.13
CA GLY A 10 -26.38 -14.37 -13.16
C GLY A 10 -26.03 -15.35 -14.30
N TYR A 11 -25.24 -14.90 -15.29
CA TYR A 11 -24.73 -15.73 -16.39
C TYR A 11 -23.32 -16.26 -16.15
N GLU A 12 -22.62 -15.77 -15.13
CA GLU A 12 -21.27 -16.24 -14.80
C GLU A 12 -21.34 -17.56 -14.01
N PRO A 13 -20.47 -18.54 -14.31
CA PRO A 13 -20.41 -19.76 -13.52
C PRO A 13 -19.95 -19.45 -12.10
N TYR A 14 -20.43 -20.23 -11.13
CA TYR A 14 -19.97 -20.10 -9.74
C TYR A 14 -18.45 -20.23 -9.65
N HIS A 15 -17.78 -19.15 -9.26
CA HIS A 15 -16.34 -19.12 -9.06
C HIS A 15 -16.01 -19.64 -7.67
N ALA A 16 -15.59 -20.90 -7.60
CA ALA A 16 -14.98 -21.44 -6.38
C ALA A 16 -13.69 -20.67 -6.07
N SER A 17 -13.42 -20.46 -4.78
CA SER A 17 -12.16 -19.87 -4.30
C SER A 17 -10.97 -20.61 -4.92
N SER A 18 -9.98 -19.84 -5.40
CA SER A 18 -8.77 -20.41 -5.98
C SER A 18 -7.91 -21.06 -4.88
N PRO A 19 -7.05 -22.04 -5.23
CA PRO A 19 -6.08 -22.58 -4.30
C PRO A 19 -5.19 -21.50 -3.64
N THR A 20 -4.84 -20.45 -4.39
CA THR A 20 -4.06 -19.30 -3.89
C THR A 20 -4.84 -18.49 -2.85
N ASP A 21 -6.13 -18.26 -3.08
CA ASP A 21 -7.00 -17.54 -2.15
C ASP A 21 -7.08 -18.27 -0.81
N ARG A 22 -7.18 -19.60 -0.85
CA ARG A 22 -7.16 -20.44 0.35
C ARG A 22 -5.84 -20.35 1.12
N VAL A 23 -4.70 -20.37 0.43
CA VAL A 23 -3.37 -20.19 1.05
C VAL A 23 -3.23 -18.78 1.65
N ILE A 24 -3.72 -17.74 0.98
CA ILE A 24 -3.70 -16.36 1.49
C ILE A 24 -4.53 -16.26 2.77
N LEU A 25 -5.72 -16.88 2.81
CA LEU A 25 -6.55 -16.92 4.01
C LEU A 25 -5.81 -17.58 5.19
N GLU A 26 -5.15 -18.71 4.94
CA GLU A 26 -4.36 -19.40 5.96
C GLU A 26 -3.18 -18.56 6.47
N LEU A 27 -2.46 -17.86 5.57
CA LEU A 27 -1.38 -16.95 5.94
C LEU A 27 -1.87 -15.70 6.68
N GLN A 28 -3.10 -15.23 6.42
CA GLN A 28 -3.66 -14.11 7.18
C GLN A 28 -4.03 -14.51 8.60
N MET A 29 -4.58 -15.71 8.79
CA MET A 29 -5.05 -16.22 10.09
C MET A 29 -3.93 -16.81 10.95
N TYR A 30 -2.97 -17.50 10.32
CA TYR A 30 -1.93 -18.27 11.02
C TYR A 30 -0.52 -17.94 10.54
N GLY A 31 -0.37 -17.04 9.57
CA GLY A 31 0.94 -16.69 9.05
C GLY A 31 1.78 -16.01 10.12
N HIS A 32 2.97 -16.56 10.32
CA HIS A 32 3.97 -15.95 11.17
C HIS A 32 4.31 -14.57 10.64
N ARG A 33 4.09 -13.55 11.49
CA ARG A 33 4.51 -12.18 11.21
C ARG A 33 5.73 -11.89 12.06
N PRO A 34 6.93 -11.87 11.47
CA PRO A 34 8.13 -11.48 12.20
C PRO A 34 7.90 -10.12 12.85
N HIS A 35 8.24 -10.00 14.13
CA HIS A 35 8.07 -8.78 14.94
C HIS A 35 6.60 -8.38 15.21
N GLN A 36 5.64 -9.30 15.16
CA GLN A 36 4.35 -9.01 15.77
C GLN A 36 4.55 -8.80 17.27
N ASP A 37 4.19 -7.60 17.73
CA ASP A 37 4.33 -7.08 19.09
C ASP A 37 5.76 -6.79 19.59
N GLU A 38 6.80 -7.09 18.80
CA GLU A 38 8.18 -6.74 19.12
C GLU A 38 8.59 -5.43 18.43
N PRO A 39 9.35 -4.55 19.10
CA PRO A 39 9.93 -3.38 18.45
C PRO A 39 10.76 -3.78 17.23
N ASP A 40 10.68 -3.00 16.15
CA ASP A 40 11.54 -3.18 14.97
C ASP A 40 13.01 -3.19 15.44
N PRO A 41 13.79 -4.26 15.17
CA PRO A 41 15.15 -4.38 15.65
C PRO A 41 16.12 -3.47 14.91
N ARG A 42 15.68 -2.84 13.80
CA ARG A 42 16.53 -1.90 13.06
C ARG A 42 16.72 -0.64 13.88
N PRO A 43 17.96 -0.11 13.95
CA PRO A 43 18.21 1.16 14.63
C PRO A 43 17.40 2.27 13.95
N LEU A 44 16.92 3.22 14.77
CA LEU A 44 16.34 4.44 14.23
C LEU A 44 17.40 5.17 13.39
N PRO A 45 17.02 5.76 12.25
CA PRO A 45 17.92 6.59 11.46
C PRO A 45 18.35 7.83 12.27
N ASP A 46 19.57 8.30 11.99
CA ASP A 46 20.09 9.53 12.59
C ASP A 46 19.22 10.75 12.22
N ASP A 47 19.11 11.73 13.12
CA ASP A 47 18.33 12.95 12.90
C ASP A 47 18.76 13.68 11.62
N GLU A 48 20.06 13.66 11.30
CA GLU A 48 20.61 14.24 10.08
C GLU A 48 20.08 13.52 8.82
N VAL A 49 20.00 12.19 8.85
CA VAL A 49 19.48 11.39 7.73
C VAL A 49 18.01 11.68 7.51
N ILE A 50 17.22 11.80 8.59
CA ILE A 50 15.81 12.17 8.51
C ILE A 50 15.63 13.57 7.92
N ARG A 51 16.39 14.55 8.40
CA ARG A 51 16.34 15.93 7.88
C ARG A 51 16.71 16.01 6.41
N ALA A 52 17.78 15.34 6.01
CA ALA A 52 18.22 15.30 4.61
C ALA A 52 17.17 14.63 3.72
N GLY A 53 16.58 13.50 4.15
CA GLY A 53 15.53 12.83 3.41
C GLY A 53 14.27 13.68 3.23
N LEU A 54 13.83 14.36 4.28
CA LEU A 54 12.68 15.26 4.23
C LEU A 54 12.93 16.44 3.29
N ALA A 55 14.10 17.09 3.39
CA ALA A 55 14.50 18.17 2.50
C ALA A 55 14.53 17.69 1.04
N GLY A 56 15.08 16.51 0.78
CA GLY A 56 15.13 15.92 -0.55
C GLY A 56 13.75 15.65 -1.16
N ILE A 57 12.78 15.16 -0.37
CA ILE A 57 11.39 14.95 -0.84
C ILE A 57 10.78 16.29 -1.27
N VAL A 58 10.89 17.32 -0.43
CA VAL A 58 10.31 18.63 -0.71
C VAL A 58 10.98 19.29 -1.92
N GLU A 59 12.32 19.23 -2.01
CA GLU A 59 13.08 19.75 -3.14
C GLU A 59 12.71 19.02 -4.44
N THR A 60 12.57 17.69 -4.40
CA THR A 60 12.17 16.90 -5.56
C THR A 60 10.75 17.28 -6.02
N PHE A 61 9.83 17.46 -5.07
CA PHE A 61 8.47 17.88 -5.39
C PHE A 61 8.44 19.30 -5.96
N ALA A 62 9.16 20.23 -5.34
CA ALA A 62 9.28 21.60 -5.83
C ALA A 62 9.89 21.61 -7.25
N GLY A 63 10.92 20.82 -7.51
CA GLY A 63 11.54 20.68 -8.83
C GLY A 63 10.59 20.13 -9.89
N MET A 64 9.80 19.10 -9.56
CA MET A 64 8.78 18.56 -10.48
C MET A 64 7.69 19.58 -10.83
N LEU A 65 7.37 20.50 -9.91
CA LEU A 65 6.35 21.52 -10.11
C LEU A 65 6.91 22.82 -10.69
N GLY A 66 8.22 23.08 -10.58
CA GLY A 66 8.85 24.33 -10.97
C GLY A 66 8.75 24.67 -12.46
N ASP A 67 8.68 23.65 -13.33
CA ASP A 67 8.47 23.81 -14.78
C ASP A 67 6.98 23.76 -15.19
N THR A 68 6.07 23.74 -14.22
CA THR A 68 4.62 23.74 -14.45
C THR A 68 4.03 25.14 -14.32
N ARG A 69 2.80 25.33 -14.80
CA ARG A 69 2.07 26.60 -14.71
C ARG A 69 1.36 26.83 -13.36
N LEU A 70 1.94 26.34 -12.27
CA LEU A 70 1.36 26.42 -10.92
C LEU A 70 1.85 27.63 -10.12
N GLU A 71 2.31 28.68 -10.80
CA GLU A 71 2.66 29.99 -10.23
C GLU A 71 1.48 30.79 -9.66
#